data_AF-A0A965J2G9-F1
#
_entry.id   AF-A0A965J2G9-F1
#
_cell.length_a   1.000
_cell.length_b   1.000
_cell.length_c   1.000
_cell.angle_alpha   90.00
_cell.angle_beta   90.00
_cell.angle_gamma   90.00
#
_symmetry.space_group_name_H-M   'P 1'
#
loop_
_entity.id
_entity.type
_entity.pdbx_description
1 polymer ?
#
loop_
_entity_poly.entity_id
_entity_poly.type
_entity_poly.pdbx_seq_one_letter_code
_entity_poly.pdbx_strand_id
1 'polypeptide(L)'
;MKWTGRFIEDRFNKSLLRYEFANGSVVEFFSADDSTKLRGARRDVLYINECNNVTFDSYNELAIRTRKEIYLDYNPAQEFWVHTELKDEPDSDFLILTYKDNEALDKNIVTQIEKNKEKAKTSSYWANWWKVYGEGQLGILEGVVFSNWKIIDTIPKEARLLGLGMDFGYTNDPTAIVEVYSYNGQRIVNELIYQRGLLNSDISKLVPNNVAIYADSSEPKSIEEIRRYGKTIKGVTKGKDSINYGIDVM
;
A
#
# COMPACT_ATOMS: atom_id res chain seq x y z
N MET A 1 -20.33 -11.20 -25.23
CA MET A 1 -21.62 -11.28 -25.97
C MET A 1 -21.45 -11.53 -27.48
N LYS A 2 -20.51 -10.87 -28.18
CA LYS A 2 -20.29 -11.09 -29.63
C LYS A 2 -19.85 -12.52 -29.98
N TRP A 3 -18.88 -13.05 -29.24
CA TRP A 3 -18.35 -14.40 -29.46
C TRP A 3 -19.43 -15.50 -29.38
N THR A 4 -20.41 -15.34 -28.50
CA THR A 4 -21.51 -16.30 -28.33
C THR A 4 -22.72 -16.00 -29.23
N GLY A 5 -22.61 -15.05 -30.17
CA GLY A 5 -23.73 -14.64 -31.04
C GLY A 5 -24.92 -13.98 -30.32
N ARG A 6 -24.73 -13.54 -29.06
CA ARG A 6 -25.81 -12.97 -28.23
C ARG A 6 -25.87 -11.44 -28.28
N PHE A 7 -24.91 -10.81 -28.93
CA PHE A 7 -24.85 -9.35 -29.06
C PHE A 7 -25.69 -8.90 -30.25
N ILE A 8 -26.68 -8.05 -29.98
CA ILE A 8 -27.48 -7.35 -30.99
C ILE A 8 -27.09 -5.88 -30.97
N GLU A 9 -26.58 -5.37 -32.10
CA GLU A 9 -26.00 -4.02 -32.18
C GLU A 9 -27.01 -2.91 -31.89
N ASP A 10 -28.24 -3.02 -32.40
CA ASP A 10 -29.31 -2.03 -32.19
C ASP A 10 -29.71 -1.85 -30.73
N ARG A 11 -29.32 -2.79 -29.86
CA ARG A 11 -29.59 -2.73 -28.42
C ARG A 11 -28.47 -2.08 -27.61
N PHE A 12 -27.42 -1.61 -28.28
CA PHE A 12 -26.29 -0.93 -27.65
C PHE A 12 -26.30 0.56 -27.97
N ASN A 13 -26.47 1.39 -26.94
CA ASN A 13 -26.30 2.83 -27.05
C ASN A 13 -24.85 3.21 -26.72
N LYS A 14 -24.07 3.56 -27.76
CA LYS A 14 -22.65 3.93 -27.64
C LYS A 14 -22.42 5.19 -26.81
N SER A 15 -23.30 6.20 -26.93
CA SER A 15 -23.14 7.48 -26.23
C SER A 15 -23.40 7.36 -24.72
N LEU A 16 -24.37 6.52 -24.35
CA LEU A 16 -24.70 6.25 -22.95
C LEU A 16 -23.90 5.07 -22.37
N LEU A 17 -23.12 4.36 -23.19
CA LEU A 17 -22.44 3.12 -22.83
C LEU A 17 -23.39 2.11 -22.15
N ARG A 18 -24.58 1.94 -22.73
CA ARG A 18 -25.68 1.15 -22.16
C ARG A 18 -26.15 0.08 -23.13
N TYR A 19 -26.31 -1.14 -22.63
CA TYR A 19 -26.86 -2.28 -23.36
C TYR A 19 -28.20 -2.72 -22.75
N GLU A 20 -29.24 -2.88 -23.57
CA GLU A 20 -30.57 -3.32 -23.13
C GLU A 20 -30.88 -4.73 -23.63
N PHE A 21 -31.33 -5.61 -22.73
CA PHE A 21 -31.69 -6.98 -23.06
C PHE A 21 -33.18 -7.10 -23.40
N ALA A 22 -33.57 -8.18 -24.10
CA ALA A 22 -34.97 -8.40 -24.51
C ALA A 22 -35.95 -8.47 -23.32
N ASN A 23 -35.45 -8.84 -22.14
CA ASN A 23 -36.22 -8.94 -20.90
C ASN A 23 -36.27 -7.61 -20.12
N GLY A 24 -35.77 -6.52 -20.70
CA GLY A 24 -35.70 -5.19 -20.06
C GLY A 24 -34.55 -5.02 -19.05
N SER A 25 -33.70 -6.04 -18.84
CA SER A 25 -32.48 -5.87 -18.06
C SER A 25 -31.49 -4.95 -18.78
N VAL A 26 -30.63 -4.28 -18.03
CA VAL A 26 -29.71 -3.28 -18.56
C VAL A 26 -28.31 -3.50 -17.98
N VAL A 27 -27.29 -3.34 -18.81
CA VAL A 27 -25.90 -3.19 -18.38
C VAL A 27 -25.42 -1.81 -18.81
N GLU A 28 -24.85 -1.06 -17.89
CA GLU A 28 -24.31 0.29 -18.11
C GLU A 28 -22.85 0.33 -17.67
N PHE A 29 -22.00 1.01 -18.45
CA PHE A 29 -20.60 1.19 -18.15
C PHE A 29 -20.29 2.67 -17.89
N PHE A 30 -19.61 2.97 -16.79
CA PHE A 30 -19.12 4.32 -16.49
C PHE A 30 -17.80 4.24 -15.71
N SER A 31 -17.00 5.31 -15.77
CA SER A 31 -15.78 5.41 -14.98
C SER A 31 -16.10 5.88 -13.56
N ALA A 32 -15.41 5.31 -12.58
CA ALA A 32 -15.49 5.73 -11.19
C ALA A 32 -14.86 7.12 -10.93
N ASP A 33 -14.04 7.64 -11.86
CA ASP A 33 -13.43 8.97 -11.75
C ASP A 33 -14.43 10.10 -11.99
N ASP A 34 -15.55 9.80 -12.64
CA ASP A 34 -16.59 10.78 -12.95
C ASP A 34 -17.57 10.89 -11.77
N SER A 35 -17.20 11.72 -10.80
CA SER A 35 -18.01 11.99 -9.59
C SER A 35 -19.45 12.42 -9.88
N THR A 36 -19.76 12.94 -11.08
CA THR A 36 -21.13 13.31 -11.46
C THR A 36 -21.99 12.08 -11.76
N LYS A 37 -21.39 11.01 -12.29
CA LYS A 37 -22.07 9.74 -12.59
C LYS A 37 -22.27 8.86 -11.36
N LEU A 38 -21.39 8.96 -10.36
CA LEU A 38 -21.50 8.23 -9.10
C LEU A 38 -22.79 8.55 -8.32
N ARG A 39 -23.32 9.78 -8.47
CA ARG A 39 -24.34 10.33 -7.56
C ARG A 39 -25.80 10.04 -7.95
N GLY A 40 -26.08 9.70 -9.21
CA GLY A 40 -27.44 9.75 -9.76
C GLY A 40 -28.20 8.43 -9.87
N ALA A 41 -27.56 7.36 -10.35
CA ALA A 41 -28.29 6.14 -10.76
C ALA A 41 -28.32 5.08 -9.65
N ARG A 42 -29.48 4.50 -9.35
CA ARG A 42 -29.59 3.27 -8.52
C ARG A 42 -29.42 2.03 -9.39
N ARG A 43 -28.93 0.94 -8.81
CA ARG A 43 -28.72 -0.33 -9.51
C ARG A 43 -29.01 -1.54 -8.63
N ASP A 44 -29.32 -2.67 -9.26
CA ASP A 44 -29.49 -3.94 -8.54
C ASP A 44 -28.14 -4.59 -8.23
N VAL A 45 -27.23 -4.64 -9.19
CA VAL A 45 -25.91 -5.27 -9.09
C VAL A 45 -24.84 -4.26 -9.51
N LEU A 46 -23.74 -4.23 -8.77
CA LEU A 46 -22.55 -3.43 -9.09
C LEU A 46 -21.38 -4.37 -9.35
N TYR A 47 -20.61 -4.09 -10.40
CA TYR A 47 -19.33 -4.76 -10.65
C TYR A 47 -18.26 -3.68 -10.84
N ILE A 48 -17.21 -3.74 -10.03
CA ILE A 48 -16.07 -2.82 -10.11
C ILE A 48 -14.86 -3.63 -10.56
N ASN A 49 -14.43 -3.37 -11.79
CA ASN A 49 -13.21 -3.95 -12.35
C ASN A 49 -11.97 -3.20 -11.85
N GLU A 50 -10.91 -3.91 -11.48
CA GLU A 50 -9.68 -3.35 -10.91
C GLU A 50 -9.96 -2.39 -9.75
N CYS A 51 -10.74 -2.85 -8.77
CA CYS A 51 -11.24 -2.01 -7.69
C CYS A 51 -10.14 -1.41 -6.81
N ASN A 52 -8.91 -1.94 -6.87
CA ASN A 52 -7.72 -1.36 -6.25
C ASN A 52 -7.40 0.06 -6.78
N ASN A 53 -7.91 0.44 -7.95
CA ASN A 53 -7.78 1.78 -8.51
C ASN A 53 -8.93 2.72 -8.10
N VAL A 54 -9.90 2.24 -7.31
CA VAL A 54 -11.06 3.02 -6.84
C VAL A 54 -10.85 3.35 -5.36
N THR A 55 -11.16 4.57 -4.94
CA THR A 55 -11.09 4.95 -3.53
C THR A 55 -12.24 4.36 -2.73
N PHE A 56 -12.03 4.17 -1.43
CA PHE A 56 -13.07 3.66 -0.53
C PHE A 56 -14.31 4.56 -0.50
N ASP A 57 -14.13 5.88 -0.55
CA ASP A 57 -15.24 6.84 -0.60
C ASP A 57 -16.10 6.66 -1.87
N SER A 58 -15.46 6.50 -3.03
CA SER A 58 -16.16 6.23 -4.29
C SER A 58 -16.89 4.89 -4.26
N TYR A 59 -16.27 3.86 -3.68
CA TYR A 59 -16.93 2.58 -3.43
C TYR A 59 -18.18 2.76 -2.56
N ASN A 60 -18.08 3.45 -1.43
CA ASN A 60 -19.20 3.65 -0.50
C ASN A 60 -20.36 4.41 -1.16
N GLU A 61 -20.06 5.45 -1.94
CA GLU A 61 -21.09 6.16 -2.72
C GLU A 61 -21.82 5.21 -3.68
N LEU A 62 -21.13 4.26 -4.28
CA LEU A 62 -21.74 3.27 -5.17
C LEU A 62 -22.48 2.17 -4.40
N ALA A 63 -21.91 1.66 -3.32
CA ALA A 63 -22.43 0.57 -2.52
C ALA A 63 -23.80 0.91 -1.92
N ILE A 64 -23.96 2.10 -1.33
CA ILE A 64 -25.22 2.59 -0.75
C ILE A 64 -26.36 2.67 -1.80
N ARG A 65 -26.01 2.79 -3.09
CA ARG A 65 -26.96 2.87 -4.21
C ARG A 65 -27.19 1.53 -4.91
N THR A 66 -26.62 0.45 -4.37
CA THR A 66 -26.72 -0.91 -4.91
C THR A 66 -27.65 -1.74 -4.04
N ARG A 67 -28.61 -2.44 -4.66
CA ARG A 67 -29.70 -3.11 -3.93
C ARG A 67 -29.38 -4.55 -3.52
N LYS A 68 -28.67 -5.31 -4.35
CA LYS A 68 -28.53 -6.77 -4.18
C LYS A 68 -27.10 -7.18 -3.90
N GLU A 69 -26.24 -7.10 -4.90
CA GLU A 69 -24.90 -7.70 -4.85
C GLU A 69 -23.85 -6.76 -5.43
N ILE A 70 -22.64 -6.84 -4.89
CA ILE A 70 -21.47 -6.10 -5.36
C ILE A 70 -20.36 -7.11 -5.65
N TYR A 71 -19.83 -7.06 -6.87
CA TYR A 71 -18.70 -7.85 -7.31
C TYR A 71 -17.48 -6.95 -7.45
N LEU A 72 -16.39 -7.33 -6.82
CA LEU A 72 -15.12 -6.61 -6.87
C LEU A 72 -14.07 -7.57 -7.42
N ASP A 73 -13.29 -7.13 -8.41
CA ASP A 73 -12.09 -7.84 -8.83
C ASP A 73 -10.85 -6.95 -8.78
N TYR A 74 -9.71 -7.60 -8.57
CA TYR A 74 -8.42 -6.95 -8.50
C TYR A 74 -7.29 -7.98 -8.55
N ASN A 75 -6.10 -7.53 -8.94
CA ASN A 75 -4.87 -8.27 -8.69
C ASN A 75 -4.32 -7.82 -7.33
N PRO A 76 -3.98 -8.73 -6.40
CA PRO A 76 -3.66 -8.39 -5.01
C PRO A 76 -2.21 -7.90 -4.86
N ALA A 77 -1.84 -6.84 -5.58
CA ALA A 77 -0.47 -6.31 -5.59
C ALA A 77 -0.03 -5.76 -4.24
N GLN A 78 -0.96 -5.13 -3.50
CA GLN A 78 -0.74 -4.60 -2.17
C GLN A 78 -2.06 -4.58 -1.38
N GLU A 79 -1.95 -4.40 -0.07
CA GLU A 79 -3.11 -4.20 0.80
C GLU A 79 -3.80 -2.86 0.48
N PHE A 80 -5.13 -2.86 0.56
CA PHE A 80 -6.00 -1.70 0.38
C PHE A 80 -7.37 -1.97 1.03
N TRP A 81 -8.28 -1.00 0.96
CA TRP A 81 -9.55 -0.99 1.70
C TRP A 81 -10.42 -2.25 1.58
N VAL A 82 -10.34 -3.06 0.51
CA VAL A 82 -11.06 -4.34 0.46
C VAL A 82 -10.60 -5.27 1.59
N HIS A 83 -9.30 -5.31 1.87
CA HIS A 83 -8.72 -6.18 2.88
C HIS A 83 -9.03 -5.71 4.30
N THR A 84 -9.09 -4.40 4.52
CA THR A 84 -9.27 -3.82 5.86
C THR A 84 -10.72 -3.57 6.21
N GLU A 85 -11.55 -3.19 5.23
CA GLU A 85 -12.93 -2.75 5.46
C GLU A 85 -13.99 -3.81 5.10
N LEU A 86 -13.70 -4.75 4.19
CA LEU A 86 -14.73 -5.65 3.63
C LEU A 86 -14.45 -7.13 3.83
N LYS A 87 -13.21 -7.59 3.67
CA LYS A 87 -12.86 -9.02 3.55
C LYS A 87 -13.39 -9.87 4.71
N ASP A 88 -13.40 -9.32 5.92
CA ASP A 88 -13.80 -10.03 7.14
C ASP A 88 -15.22 -9.64 7.63
N GLU A 89 -15.99 -8.91 6.81
CA GLU A 89 -17.40 -8.59 7.10
C GLU A 89 -18.30 -9.83 6.94
N PRO A 90 -19.35 -9.99 7.77
CA PRO A 90 -20.19 -11.20 7.77
C PRO A 90 -20.96 -11.46 6.46
N ASP A 91 -21.18 -10.42 5.66
CA ASP A 91 -21.91 -10.48 4.40
C ASP A 91 -20.99 -10.49 3.16
N SER A 92 -19.68 -10.63 3.38
CA SER A 92 -18.67 -10.70 2.34
C SER A 92 -18.16 -12.12 2.12
N ASP A 93 -17.95 -12.49 0.86
CA ASP A 93 -17.26 -13.73 0.47
C ASP A 93 -15.96 -13.37 -0.27
N PHE A 94 -14.91 -14.13 -0.03
CA PHE A 94 -13.57 -13.84 -0.54
C PHE A 94 -12.99 -15.05 -1.28
N LEU A 95 -12.88 -14.91 -2.60
CA LEU A 95 -12.42 -15.96 -3.50
C LEU A 95 -11.05 -15.60 -4.09
N ILE A 96 -10.10 -16.51 -3.94
CA ILE A 96 -8.80 -16.42 -4.60
C ILE A 96 -8.86 -17.29 -5.86
N LEU A 97 -8.67 -16.66 -7.01
CA LEU A 97 -8.56 -17.33 -8.30
C LEU A 97 -7.14 -17.22 -8.83
N THR A 98 -6.70 -18.25 -9.52
CA THR A 98 -5.38 -18.32 -10.17
C THR A 98 -5.54 -18.61 -11.66
N TYR A 99 -4.43 -18.54 -12.39
CA TYR A 99 -4.39 -18.95 -13.80
C TYR A 99 -4.78 -20.42 -14.03
N LYS A 100 -4.75 -21.27 -12.98
CA LYS A 100 -5.13 -22.68 -13.06
C LYS A 100 -6.64 -22.88 -13.08
N ASP A 101 -7.40 -21.91 -12.60
CA ASP A 101 -8.86 -21.95 -12.52
C ASP A 101 -9.51 -21.51 -13.86
N ASN A 102 -8.70 -21.03 -14.81
CA ASN A 102 -9.16 -20.60 -16.12
C ASN A 102 -8.87 -21.67 -17.20
N GLU A 103 -9.86 -22.52 -17.46
CA GLU A 103 -9.78 -23.57 -18.50
C GLU A 103 -9.62 -23.03 -19.93
N ALA A 104 -9.98 -21.76 -20.16
CA ALA A 104 -9.90 -21.10 -21.46
C ALA A 104 -8.60 -20.30 -21.65
N LEU A 105 -7.66 -20.35 -20.69
CA LEU A 105 -6.44 -19.56 -20.74
C LEU A 105 -5.50 -20.05 -21.86
N ASP A 106 -4.95 -19.10 -22.62
CA ASP A 106 -4.02 -19.40 -23.70
C ASP A 106 -2.76 -20.10 -23.15
N LYS A 107 -2.35 -21.20 -23.80
CA LYS A 107 -1.20 -22.03 -23.38
C LYS A 107 0.11 -21.23 -23.35
N ASN A 108 0.26 -20.20 -24.18
CA ASN A 108 1.43 -19.33 -24.16
C ASN A 108 1.47 -18.48 -22.88
N ILE A 109 0.31 -18.02 -22.41
CA ILE A 109 0.20 -17.28 -21.14
C ILE A 109 0.58 -18.20 -19.98
N VAL A 110 0.02 -19.42 -19.95
CA VAL A 110 0.38 -20.43 -18.94
C VAL A 110 1.89 -20.69 -18.94
N THR A 111 2.47 -20.90 -20.12
CA THR A 111 3.92 -21.13 -20.27
C THR A 111 4.74 -19.94 -19.76
N GLN A 112 4.27 -18.71 -20.00
CA GLN A 112 4.96 -17.50 -19.55
C GLN A 112 4.90 -17.35 -18.02
N ILE A 113 3.74 -17.66 -17.41
CA ILE A 113 3.56 -17.65 -15.95
C ILE A 113 4.50 -18.67 -15.30
N GLU A 114 4.55 -19.90 -15.81
CA GLU A 114 5.45 -20.95 -15.30
C GLU A 114 6.93 -20.59 -15.50
N LYS A 115 7.31 -19.92 -16.59
CA LYS A 115 8.68 -19.39 -16.75
C LYS A 115 9.02 -18.35 -15.70
N ASN A 116 8.07 -17.48 -15.34
CA ASN A 116 8.29 -16.47 -14.31
C ASN A 116 8.37 -17.10 -12.91
N LYS A 117 7.70 -18.23 -12.66
CA LYS A 117 7.89 -19.05 -11.45
C LYS A 117 9.34 -19.47 -11.25
N GLU A 118 10.03 -19.87 -12.30
CA GLU A 118 11.44 -20.25 -12.20
C GLU A 118 12.33 -19.04 -11.87
N LYS A 119 12.00 -17.85 -12.38
CA LYS A 119 12.67 -16.60 -12.00
C LYS A 119 12.38 -16.20 -10.55
N ALA A 120 11.25 -16.60 -9.98
CA ALA A 120 10.92 -16.34 -8.58
C ALA A 120 11.98 -16.89 -7.60
N LYS A 121 12.69 -17.95 -8.00
CA LYS A 121 13.79 -18.53 -7.23
C LYS A 121 15.06 -17.68 -7.25
N THR A 122 15.17 -16.71 -8.15
CA THR A 122 16.41 -15.94 -8.37
C THR A 122 16.38 -14.53 -7.79
N SER A 123 15.20 -13.99 -7.45
CA SER A 123 15.07 -12.63 -6.92
C SER A 123 13.79 -12.44 -6.12
N SER A 124 13.86 -11.60 -5.08
CA SER A 124 12.72 -11.13 -4.29
C SER A 124 11.64 -10.45 -5.13
N TYR A 125 12.02 -9.71 -6.18
CA TYR A 125 11.07 -9.10 -7.11
C TYR A 125 10.21 -10.17 -7.79
N TRP A 126 10.85 -11.19 -8.37
CA TRP A 126 10.13 -12.27 -9.05
C TRP A 126 9.38 -13.18 -8.08
N ALA A 127 9.86 -13.33 -6.84
CA ALA A 127 9.13 -14.00 -5.77
C ALA A 127 7.82 -13.27 -5.44
N ASN A 128 7.86 -11.94 -5.33
CA ASN A 128 6.67 -11.13 -5.12
C ASN A 128 5.72 -11.20 -6.32
N TRP A 129 6.27 -11.11 -7.54
CA TRP A 129 5.50 -11.25 -8.76
C TRP A 129 4.77 -12.61 -8.82
N TRP A 130 5.44 -13.70 -8.47
CA TRP A 130 4.84 -15.04 -8.44
C TRP A 130 3.74 -15.15 -7.39
N LYS A 131 3.94 -14.58 -6.20
CA LYS A 131 2.94 -14.55 -5.13
C LYS A 131 1.64 -13.88 -5.62
N VAL A 132 1.75 -12.74 -6.29
CA VAL A 132 0.60 -11.98 -6.81
C VAL A 132 -0.04 -12.66 -8.01
N TYR A 133 0.72 -12.88 -9.08
CA TYR A 133 0.16 -13.29 -10.38
C TYR A 133 0.10 -14.81 -10.59
N GLY A 134 0.93 -15.58 -9.88
CA GLY A 134 0.92 -17.03 -9.92
C GLY A 134 -0.03 -17.65 -8.90
N GLU A 135 -0.03 -17.13 -7.68
CA GLU A 135 -0.78 -17.71 -6.54
C GLU A 135 -2.03 -16.91 -6.15
N GLY A 136 -2.24 -15.71 -6.71
CA GLY A 136 -3.37 -14.86 -6.35
C GLY A 136 -3.30 -14.36 -4.90
N GLN A 137 -2.10 -14.31 -4.33
CA GLN A 137 -1.86 -13.95 -2.93
C GLN A 137 -1.39 -12.49 -2.82
N LEU A 138 -1.63 -11.89 -1.64
CA LEU A 138 -1.25 -10.51 -1.36
C LEU A 138 0.26 -10.29 -1.53
N GLY A 139 0.62 -9.39 -2.43
CA GLY A 139 1.99 -8.93 -2.64
C GLY A 139 2.52 -8.12 -1.48
N ILE A 140 3.83 -8.05 -1.39
CA ILE A 140 4.54 -7.09 -0.55
C ILE A 140 4.70 -5.81 -1.38
N LEU A 141 4.44 -4.65 -0.76
CA LEU A 141 4.67 -3.34 -1.38
C LEU A 141 6.08 -3.29 -2.00
N GLU A 142 6.14 -3.00 -3.30
CA GLU A 142 7.40 -2.77 -3.99
C GLU A 142 8.13 -1.60 -3.31
N GLY A 143 9.31 -1.85 -2.76
CA GLY A 143 10.05 -0.85 -1.97
C GLY A 143 10.05 -1.08 -0.46
N VAL A 144 9.41 -2.14 0.05
CA VAL A 144 9.67 -2.62 1.42
C VAL A 144 11.07 -3.22 1.46
N VAL A 145 12.04 -2.37 1.79
CA VAL A 145 13.46 -2.71 1.91
C VAL A 145 13.69 -3.76 2.99
N PHE A 146 12.85 -3.79 4.04
CA PHE A 146 12.95 -4.72 5.16
C PHE A 146 11.72 -5.62 5.22
N SER A 147 11.87 -6.88 4.84
CA SER A 147 10.81 -7.90 4.94
C SER A 147 10.93 -8.78 6.20
N ASN A 148 12.02 -8.66 6.96
CA ASN A 148 12.33 -9.49 8.13
C ASN A 148 12.20 -8.71 9.44
N TRP A 149 11.04 -8.12 9.68
CA TRP A 149 10.73 -7.40 10.92
C TRP A 149 9.44 -7.94 11.54
N LYS A 150 9.27 -7.67 12.84
CA LYS A 150 8.05 -7.99 13.58
C LYS A 150 7.69 -6.84 14.50
N ILE A 151 6.40 -6.57 14.65
CA ILE A 151 5.90 -5.68 15.69
C ILE A 151 6.08 -6.37 17.03
N ILE A 152 6.55 -5.61 18.02
CA ILE A 152 6.60 -6.02 19.42
C ILE A 152 5.84 -4.98 20.24
N ASP A 153 5.02 -5.42 21.19
CA ASP A 153 4.19 -4.50 21.99
C ASP A 153 4.99 -3.70 23.02
N THR A 154 6.12 -4.25 23.46
CA THR A 154 6.96 -3.65 24.50
C THR A 154 8.44 -3.80 24.21
N ILE A 155 9.22 -2.76 24.48
CA ILE A 155 10.67 -2.78 24.41
C ILE A 155 11.22 -3.65 25.56
N PRO A 156 12.01 -4.71 25.29
CA PRO A 156 12.61 -5.52 26.34
C PRO A 156 13.49 -4.69 27.27
N LYS A 157 13.47 -5.00 28.58
CA LYS A 157 14.21 -4.22 29.59
C LYS A 157 15.73 -4.29 29.40
N GLU A 158 16.23 -5.39 28.82
CA GLU A 158 17.65 -5.59 28.54
C GLU A 158 18.08 -4.96 27.21
N ALA A 159 17.15 -4.37 26.44
CA ALA A 159 17.47 -3.68 25.21
C ALA A 159 18.26 -2.40 25.51
N ARG A 160 19.41 -2.24 24.85
CA ARG A 160 20.29 -1.08 25.05
C ARG A 160 19.97 0.01 24.04
N LEU A 161 19.55 1.18 24.50
CA LEU A 161 19.38 2.37 23.66
C LEU A 161 20.74 2.77 23.04
N LEU A 162 20.77 2.89 21.72
CA LEU A 162 21.94 3.32 20.97
C LEU A 162 21.94 4.83 20.70
N GLY A 163 20.75 5.40 20.49
CA GLY A 163 20.57 6.80 20.15
C GLY A 163 19.23 7.03 19.45
N LEU A 164 19.07 8.26 18.96
CA LEU A 164 17.90 8.66 18.17
C LEU A 164 18.29 8.87 16.72
N GLY A 165 17.46 8.38 15.81
CA GLY A 165 17.45 8.79 14.41
C GLY A 165 16.45 9.92 14.21
N MET A 166 16.81 10.93 13.42
CA MET A 166 15.96 12.08 13.16
C MET A 166 15.94 12.44 11.68
N ASP A 167 14.74 12.62 11.14
CA ASP A 167 14.51 13.19 9.82
C ASP A 167 13.66 14.46 9.94
N PHE A 168 14.13 15.54 9.32
CA PHE A 168 13.51 16.85 9.45
C PHE A 168 12.35 16.99 8.46
N GLY A 169 11.20 17.43 8.97
CA GLY A 169 10.04 17.77 8.16
C GLY A 169 9.24 18.91 8.78
N TYR A 170 8.44 19.61 7.98
CA TYR A 170 7.62 20.72 8.48
C TYR A 170 6.20 20.73 7.87
N THR A 171 6.06 21.15 6.61
CA THR A 171 4.73 21.35 5.98
C THR A 171 4.22 20.10 5.30
N ASN A 172 4.88 19.68 4.22
CA ASN A 172 4.46 18.53 3.41
C ASN A 172 4.87 17.22 4.09
N ASP A 173 6.09 17.20 4.62
CA ASP A 173 6.67 16.05 5.29
C ASP A 173 6.67 16.26 6.82
N PRO A 174 6.30 15.25 7.63
CA PRO A 174 6.39 15.32 9.08
C PRO A 174 7.85 15.24 9.55
N THR A 175 8.15 15.83 10.71
CA THR A 175 9.38 15.49 11.44
C THR A 175 9.22 14.09 12.04
N ALA A 176 10.17 13.21 11.76
CA ALA A 176 10.21 11.84 12.27
C ALA A 176 11.40 11.66 13.23
N ILE A 177 11.14 11.13 14.42
CA ILE A 177 12.15 10.81 15.42
C ILE A 177 11.91 9.40 15.93
N VAL A 178 12.96 8.58 15.88
CA VAL A 178 12.91 7.19 16.33
C VAL A 178 14.01 6.93 17.34
N GLU A 179 13.71 6.11 18.34
CA GLU A 179 14.72 5.53 19.22
C GLU A 179 15.19 4.20 18.63
N VAL A 180 16.51 3.98 18.63
CA VAL A 180 17.11 2.75 18.12
C VAL A 180 17.76 1.99 19.25
N TYR A 181 17.31 0.76 19.49
CA TYR A 181 17.85 -0.13 20.52
C TYR A 181 18.59 -1.31 19.90
N SER A 182 19.53 -1.86 20.67
CA SER A 182 20.21 -3.13 20.39
C SER A 182 19.69 -4.20 21.35
N TYR A 183 19.20 -5.31 20.83
CA TYR A 183 18.72 -6.44 21.63
C TYR A 183 19.04 -7.76 20.93
N ASN A 184 19.78 -8.66 21.58
CA ASN A 184 20.14 -10.00 21.05
C ASN A 184 20.68 -10.00 19.61
N GLY A 185 21.54 -9.02 19.28
CA GLY A 185 22.11 -8.88 17.94
C GLY A 185 21.16 -8.27 16.90
N GLN A 186 19.93 -7.94 17.28
CA GLN A 186 18.93 -7.28 16.44
C GLN A 186 18.76 -5.80 16.81
N ARG A 187 18.12 -5.05 15.91
CA ARG A 187 17.72 -3.66 16.11
C ARG A 187 16.23 -3.60 16.42
N ILE A 188 15.86 -2.76 17.37
CA ILE A 188 14.47 -2.38 17.62
C ILE A 188 14.38 -0.89 17.34
N VAL A 189 13.39 -0.52 16.52
CA VAL A 189 13.09 0.88 16.19
C VAL A 189 11.77 1.22 16.86
N ASN A 190 11.77 2.23 17.72
CA ASN A 190 10.59 2.72 18.40
C ASN A 190 10.28 4.13 17.92
N GLU A 191 9.07 4.36 17.41
CA GLU A 191 8.63 5.69 17.00
C GLU A 191 8.45 6.57 18.24
N LEU A 192 9.16 7.69 18.30
CA LEU A 192 9.02 8.68 19.36
C LEU A 192 8.14 9.85 18.93
N ILE A 193 8.33 10.33 17.69
CA ILE A 193 7.60 11.47 17.13
C ILE A 193 7.39 11.26 15.63
N TYR A 194 6.15 11.48 15.17
CA TYR A 194 5.83 11.60 13.75
C TYR A 194 4.77 12.69 13.54
N GLN A 195 5.22 13.95 13.35
CA GLN A 195 4.31 15.10 13.37
C GLN A 195 4.76 16.25 12.45
N ARG A 196 3.79 16.91 11.79
CA ARG A 196 4.00 18.13 11.00
C ARG A 196 4.01 19.40 11.85
N GLY A 197 4.64 20.45 11.34
CA GLY A 197 4.60 21.80 11.90
C GLY A 197 5.43 22.01 13.16
N LEU A 198 6.35 21.09 13.50
CA LEU A 198 7.22 21.24 14.65
C LEU A 198 8.34 22.23 14.37
N LEU A 199 8.51 23.23 15.25
CA LEU A 199 9.68 24.10 15.22
C LEU A 199 10.88 23.41 15.90
N ASN A 200 12.09 23.85 15.58
CA ASN A 200 13.32 23.35 16.24
C ASN A 200 13.27 23.50 17.78
N SER A 201 12.59 24.52 18.28
CA SER A 201 12.35 24.74 19.70
C SER A 201 11.39 23.71 20.31
N ASP A 202 10.39 23.25 19.55
CA ASP A 202 9.44 22.22 19.98
C ASP A 202 10.11 20.85 19.97
N ILE A 203 10.83 20.54 18.90
CA ILE A 203 11.65 19.33 18.79
C ILE A 203 12.61 19.22 19.99
N SER A 204 13.29 20.32 20.32
CA SER A 204 14.21 20.37 21.47
C SER A 204 13.52 20.15 22.82
N LYS A 205 12.22 20.38 22.96
CA LYS A 205 11.51 20.05 24.20
C LYS A 205 11.09 18.59 24.25
N LEU A 206 10.79 18.00 23.08
CA LEU A 206 10.24 16.66 22.97
C LEU A 206 11.31 15.56 23.00
N VAL A 207 12.52 15.83 22.50
CA VAL A 207 13.61 14.84 22.54
C VAL A 207 14.24 14.75 23.94
N PRO A 208 14.63 13.54 24.39
CA PRO A 208 15.28 13.35 25.68
C PRO A 208 16.62 14.09 25.78
N ASN A 209 16.99 14.49 26.99
CA ASN A 209 18.31 15.06 27.27
C ASN A 209 19.38 13.96 27.31
N ASN A 210 20.63 14.31 26.99
CA ASN A 210 21.80 13.42 27.08
C ASN A 210 21.76 12.16 26.22
N VAL A 211 20.90 12.11 25.20
CA VAL A 211 20.92 11.03 24.19
C VAL A 211 21.46 11.60 22.89
N ALA A 212 22.33 10.84 22.23
CA ALA A 212 22.87 11.22 20.93
C ALA A 212 21.78 11.15 19.85
N ILE A 213 21.60 12.24 19.12
CA ILE A 213 20.67 12.37 18.00
C ILE A 213 21.48 12.42 16.70
N TYR A 214 21.15 11.54 15.77
CA TYR A 214 21.74 11.47 14.44
C TYR A 214 20.70 11.94 13.44
N ALA A 215 20.96 13.09 12.82
CA ALA A 215 20.02 13.73 11.91
C ALA A 215 20.59 13.84 10.49
N ASP A 216 19.73 14.11 9.50
CA ASP A 216 20.21 14.36 8.14
C ASP A 216 21.13 15.59 8.10
N SER A 217 22.33 15.39 7.56
CA SER A 217 23.33 16.43 7.29
C SER A 217 22.89 17.52 6.31
N SER A 218 21.79 17.31 5.56
CA SER A 218 21.21 18.29 4.64
C SER A 218 20.64 19.53 5.35
N GLU A 219 20.40 19.45 6.67
CA GLU A 219 19.79 20.50 7.50
C GLU A 219 20.77 21.05 8.58
N PRO A 220 21.94 21.62 8.19
CA PRO A 220 22.98 22.02 9.13
C PRO A 220 22.54 23.16 10.07
N LYS A 221 21.63 24.03 9.62
CA LYS A 221 21.08 25.13 10.42
C LYS A 221 20.24 24.59 11.58
N SER A 222 19.35 23.64 11.29
CA SER A 222 18.45 23.03 12.27
C SER A 222 19.24 22.22 13.31
N ILE A 223 20.27 21.49 12.86
CA ILE A 223 21.21 20.79 13.76
C ILE A 223 21.89 21.75 14.73
N GLU A 224 22.43 22.87 14.22
CA GLU A 224 23.11 23.85 15.06
C GLU A 224 22.16 24.55 16.04
N GLU A 225 20.94 24.86 15.61
CA GLU A 225 19.92 25.45 16.47
C GLU A 225 19.51 24.50 17.62
N ILE A 226 19.23 23.24 17.31
CA ILE A 226 18.91 22.20 18.30
C ILE A 226 20.09 21.96 19.26
N ARG A 227 21.33 22.05 18.76
CA ARG A 227 22.53 21.97 19.60
C ARG A 227 22.61 23.14 20.58
N ARG A 228 22.23 24.36 20.18
CA ARG A 228 22.18 25.54 21.06
C ARG A 228 21.13 25.43 22.15
N TYR A 229 20.07 24.63 21.94
CA TYR A 229 19.13 24.25 23.00
C TYR A 229 19.68 23.17 23.95
N GLY A 230 20.95 22.80 23.84
CA GLY A 230 21.63 21.89 24.77
C GLY A 230 21.51 20.40 24.39
N LYS A 231 21.03 20.08 23.19
CA LYS A 231 20.89 18.69 22.73
C LYS A 231 22.16 18.16 22.09
N THR A 232 22.42 16.87 22.30
CA THR A 232 23.56 16.17 21.70
C THR A 232 23.20 15.70 20.29
N ILE A 233 23.14 16.62 19.32
CA ILE A 233 22.79 16.33 17.92
C ILE A 233 23.99 16.42 16.97
N LYS A 234 24.09 15.50 16.02
CA LYS A 234 25.10 15.47 14.95
C LYS A 234 24.46 15.06 13.62
N GLY A 235 24.94 15.66 12.53
CA GLY A 235 24.58 15.24 11.18
C GLY A 235 25.30 13.95 10.81
N VAL A 236 24.62 13.05 10.10
CA VAL A 236 25.23 11.82 9.57
C VAL A 236 26.03 12.10 8.30
N THR A 237 27.24 11.55 8.19
CA THR A 237 28.05 11.68 6.97
C THR A 237 27.53 10.70 5.91
N LYS A 238 26.80 11.20 4.91
CA LYS A 238 26.33 10.36 3.78
C LYS A 238 27.47 10.06 2.81
N GLY A 239 27.93 8.80 2.76
CA GLY A 239 28.79 8.27 1.71
C GLY A 239 28.00 7.82 0.47
N LYS A 240 28.67 7.62 -0.67
CA LYS A 240 28.02 7.17 -1.94
C LYS A 240 27.25 5.85 -1.80
N ASP A 241 27.61 4.99 -0.84
CA ASP A 241 26.96 3.69 -0.58
C ASP A 241 26.16 3.66 0.75
N SER A 242 25.90 4.83 1.36
CA SER A 242 25.29 4.91 2.70
C SER A 242 23.87 4.32 2.77
N ILE A 243 23.13 4.36 1.66
CA ILE A 243 21.79 3.75 1.58
C ILE A 243 21.92 2.23 1.63
N ASN A 244 22.69 1.62 0.73
CA ASN A 244 22.89 0.16 0.70
C ASN A 244 23.50 -0.38 2.01
N TYR A 245 24.47 0.35 2.59
CA TYR A 245 25.02 -0.02 3.89
C TYR A 245 24.01 0.07 5.03
N GLY A 246 23.13 1.08 5.03
CA GLY A 246 22.04 1.18 6.00
C GLY A 246 21.03 0.02 5.87
N ILE A 247 20.86 -0.51 4.66
CA ILE A 247 20.01 -1.66 4.37
C ILE A 247 20.67 -2.96 4.86
N ASP A 248 21.96 -3.13 4.66
CA ASP A 248 22.67 -4.35 5.06
C ASP A 248 22.86 -4.49 6.59
N VAL A 249 22.76 -3.38 7.35
CA VAL A 249 23.00 -3.34 8.81
C VAL A 249 21.74 -3.55 9.66
N MET A 250 20.56 -3.49 9.06
CA MET A 250 19.26 -3.71 9.71
C MET A 250 18.80 -5.16 9.56
#